data_AF-A0A1V4ZNH6-F1
#
_entry.id   AF-A0A1V4ZNH6-F1
#
_cell.length_a   1.000
_cell.length_b   1.000
_cell.length_c   1.000
_cell.angle_alpha   90.00
_cell.angle_beta   90.00
_cell.angle_gamma   90.00
#
_symmetry.space_group_name_H-M   'P 1'
#
loop_
_entity.id
_entity.type
_entity.pdbx_description
1 polymer ?
#
loop_
_entity_poly.entity_id
_entity_poly.type
_entity_poly.pdbx_seq_one_letter_code
_entity_poly.pdbx_strand_id
1 'polypeptide(L)'
;MKKATHKTLSSGFLLLVLAVCLLPPVMADTGSLSIAYRGSGGGYVGDTVVFDGKNTYGNITLIRITGPGLPSEGVPAANLNGPAGAGTPVKVNPDGTWKYTWYSSGIPGTEKLQTWRYTFVATDSLQTDKSATCQFMLKKPEFRITASPNPVTIGNYVELNGMAETGGDSAKIDISDSSGRILHTYTSPVSSSGSFSYSFHVDMGPGQYTVTVKTPLHKTSFGTILTVVDERDTPPAAPDSSAQEPVTVTRIPTPNETPPPVSLAPGQTTRSPVAQGTILAGLVTGMVMASLFRR
;
A
#
# COMPACT_ATOMS: atom_id res chain seq x y z
N MET A 1 -55.11 34.64 -50.56
CA MET A 1 -54.89 33.18 -50.63
C MET A 1 -53.45 32.93 -51.07
N LYS A 2 -52.59 32.39 -50.19
CA LYS A 2 -51.16 32.17 -50.46
C LYS A 2 -50.95 30.83 -51.17
N LYS A 3 -50.27 30.84 -52.32
CA LYS A 3 -49.84 29.62 -53.03
C LYS A 3 -48.66 28.99 -52.28
N ALA A 4 -48.81 27.71 -51.92
CA ALA A 4 -47.74 26.91 -51.34
C ALA A 4 -46.89 26.27 -52.45
N THR A 5 -45.60 26.56 -52.45
CA THR A 5 -44.60 26.00 -53.36
C THR A 5 -44.06 24.71 -52.76
N HIS A 6 -44.39 23.56 -53.34
CA HIS A 6 -43.80 22.27 -52.96
C HIS A 6 -42.37 22.17 -53.53
N LYS A 7 -41.36 22.24 -52.65
CA LYS A 7 -39.98 21.86 -52.99
C LYS A 7 -39.91 20.35 -53.16
N THR A 8 -39.55 19.91 -54.36
CA THR A 8 -39.16 18.53 -54.68
C THR A 8 -37.88 18.19 -53.90
N LEU A 9 -38.02 17.37 -52.86
CA LEU A 9 -36.90 16.85 -52.10
C LEU A 9 -36.17 15.81 -52.97
N SER A 10 -34.94 16.18 -53.34
CA SER A 10 -33.96 15.47 -54.16
C SER A 10 -33.92 13.95 -53.96
N SER A 11 -34.22 13.23 -55.04
CA SER A 11 -34.01 11.79 -55.27
C SER A 11 -32.59 11.31 -54.92
N GLY A 12 -31.60 12.21 -54.92
CA GLY A 12 -30.21 11.89 -54.53
C GLY A 12 -30.03 11.54 -53.05
N PHE A 13 -30.90 12.03 -52.16
CA PHE A 13 -30.81 11.71 -50.72
C PHE A 13 -31.29 10.28 -50.44
N LEU A 14 -32.29 9.81 -51.17
CA LEU A 14 -32.83 8.45 -51.02
C LEU A 14 -31.82 7.38 -51.47
N LEU A 15 -31.06 7.68 -52.53
CA LEU A 15 -30.06 6.77 -53.10
C LEU A 15 -28.81 6.63 -52.21
N LEU A 16 -28.44 7.69 -51.48
CA LEU A 16 -27.33 7.67 -50.54
C LEU A 16 -27.67 6.91 -49.24
N VAL A 17 -28.91 7.01 -48.76
CA VAL A 17 -29.39 6.21 -47.61
C VAL A 17 -29.45 4.73 -47.96
N LEU A 18 -29.87 4.37 -49.17
CA LEU A 18 -29.92 2.97 -49.61
C LEU A 18 -28.51 2.34 -49.73
N ALA A 19 -27.50 3.12 -50.13
CA ALA A 19 -26.11 2.64 -50.24
C ALA A 19 -25.46 2.38 -48.87
N VAL A 20 -25.80 3.16 -47.83
CA VAL A 20 -25.29 2.95 -46.47
C VAL A 20 -25.90 1.70 -45.82
N CYS A 21 -27.12 1.31 -46.20
CA CYS A 21 -27.79 0.10 -45.70
C CYS A 21 -27.34 -1.21 -46.38
N LEU A 22 -26.53 -1.14 -47.44
CA LEU A 22 -25.98 -2.31 -48.17
C LEU A 22 -24.54 -2.63 -47.78
N LEU A 23 -23.94 -1.88 -46.86
CA LEU A 23 -22.69 -2.30 -46.25
C LEU A 23 -22.99 -3.56 -45.41
N PRO A 24 -22.32 -4.70 -45.68
CA PRO A 24 -22.49 -5.87 -44.84
C PRO A 24 -22.18 -5.50 -43.38
N PRO A 25 -22.87 -6.09 -42.39
CA PRO A 25 -22.50 -5.89 -41.00
C PRO A 25 -21.02 -6.24 -40.87
N VAL A 26 -20.22 -5.33 -40.29
CA VAL A 26 -18.88 -5.67 -39.80
C VAL A 26 -19.04 -6.95 -38.99
N MET A 27 -18.47 -8.04 -39.48
CA MET A 27 -18.50 -9.31 -38.77
C MET A 27 -17.83 -9.07 -37.42
N ALA A 28 -18.63 -9.12 -36.36
CA ALA A 28 -18.11 -9.14 -35.00
C ALA A 28 -17.15 -10.33 -34.91
N ASP A 29 -15.90 -10.03 -34.57
CA ASP A 29 -14.90 -11.02 -34.28
C ASP A 29 -15.43 -11.95 -33.18
N THR A 30 -15.57 -13.24 -33.48
CA THR A 30 -16.39 -14.19 -32.70
C THR A 30 -15.70 -14.70 -31.44
N GLY A 31 -14.61 -14.06 -31.02
CA GLY A 31 -13.88 -14.37 -29.81
C GLY A 31 -13.99 -13.29 -28.73
N SER A 32 -13.69 -13.70 -27.50
CA SER A 32 -13.67 -12.84 -26.33
C SER A 32 -12.44 -13.16 -25.51
N LEU A 33 -11.78 -12.11 -25.02
CA LEU A 33 -10.66 -12.21 -24.09
C LEU A 33 -10.97 -11.32 -22.89
N SER A 34 -10.82 -11.85 -21.69
CA SER A 34 -11.04 -11.12 -20.44
C SER A 34 -10.06 -11.56 -19.37
N ILE A 35 -9.79 -10.67 -18.43
CA ILE A 35 -9.00 -10.92 -17.23
C ILE A 35 -9.66 -10.20 -16.05
N ALA A 36 -9.78 -10.90 -14.94
CA ALA A 36 -10.15 -10.37 -13.63
C ALA A 36 -9.25 -11.01 -12.57
N TYR A 37 -9.26 -10.44 -11.36
CA TYR A 37 -8.65 -11.04 -10.19
C TYR A 37 -9.73 -11.32 -9.14
N ARG A 38 -9.45 -12.27 -8.25
CA ARG A 38 -10.29 -12.57 -7.10
C ARG A 38 -9.78 -11.79 -5.88
N GLY A 39 -10.65 -11.00 -5.25
CA GLY A 39 -10.33 -10.27 -4.02
C GLY A 39 -10.72 -8.79 -4.08
N SER A 40 -10.19 -8.01 -3.13
CA SER A 40 -10.59 -6.63 -2.83
C SER A 40 -9.88 -5.54 -3.66
N GLY A 41 -9.10 -5.92 -4.67
CA GLY A 41 -8.43 -4.96 -5.57
C GLY A 41 -7.03 -4.51 -5.18
N GLY A 42 -6.48 -5.11 -4.12
CA GLY A 42 -5.08 -4.97 -3.78
C GLY A 42 -4.59 -6.03 -2.80
N GLY A 43 -3.29 -6.06 -2.59
CA GLY A 43 -2.60 -6.97 -1.67
C GLY A 43 -1.16 -6.55 -1.46
N TYR A 44 -0.44 -7.31 -0.66
CA TYR A 44 0.97 -7.08 -0.40
C TYR A 44 1.87 -7.81 -1.41
N VAL A 45 3.07 -7.27 -1.65
CA VAL A 45 4.14 -8.04 -2.29
C VAL A 45 4.46 -9.23 -1.39
N GLY A 46 4.36 -10.43 -1.93
CA GLY A 46 4.42 -11.70 -1.23
C GLY A 46 3.07 -12.41 -1.08
N ASP A 47 1.96 -11.73 -1.35
CA ASP A 47 0.64 -12.36 -1.37
C ASP A 47 0.43 -13.22 -2.62
N THR A 48 -0.54 -14.13 -2.50
CA THR A 48 -1.06 -14.91 -3.62
C THR A 48 -2.31 -14.22 -4.17
N VAL A 49 -2.33 -14.00 -5.48
CA VAL A 49 -3.47 -13.45 -6.20
C VAL A 49 -3.91 -14.44 -7.26
N VAL A 50 -5.20 -14.68 -7.38
CA VAL A 50 -5.75 -15.52 -8.45
C VAL A 50 -6.33 -14.62 -9.52
N PHE A 51 -5.81 -14.76 -10.73
CA PHE A 51 -6.36 -14.18 -11.94
C PHE A 51 -7.15 -15.23 -12.70
N ASP A 52 -8.30 -14.87 -13.23
CA ASP A 52 -9.12 -15.72 -14.08
C ASP A 52 -9.86 -14.93 -15.14
N GLY A 53 -10.28 -15.61 -16.19
CA GLY A 53 -10.89 -14.95 -17.34
C GLY A 53 -11.35 -15.91 -18.42
N LYS A 54 -11.69 -15.35 -19.56
CA LYS A 54 -12.05 -16.07 -20.79
C LYS A 54 -11.03 -15.80 -21.88
N ASN A 55 -10.77 -16.81 -22.70
CA ASN A 55 -10.15 -16.71 -24.01
C ASN A 55 -10.89 -17.68 -24.94
N THR A 56 -11.85 -17.20 -25.72
CA THR A 56 -12.64 -18.04 -26.63
C THR A 56 -12.05 -18.15 -28.03
N TYR A 57 -10.85 -17.59 -28.25
CA TYR A 57 -10.08 -17.79 -29.48
C TYR A 57 -9.39 -19.17 -29.53
N GLY A 58 -9.36 -19.89 -28.40
CA GLY A 58 -8.93 -21.29 -28.33
C GLY A 58 -7.41 -21.50 -28.22
N ASN A 59 -6.60 -20.43 -28.22
CA ASN A 59 -5.15 -20.52 -28.05
C ASN A 59 -4.73 -20.31 -26.60
N ILE A 60 -3.41 -20.28 -26.36
CA ILE A 60 -2.84 -20.01 -25.05
C ILE A 60 -3.02 -18.53 -24.71
N THR A 61 -3.32 -18.24 -23.44
CA THR A 61 -3.31 -16.86 -22.94
C THR A 61 -1.91 -16.51 -22.41
N LEU A 62 -1.35 -15.41 -22.86
CA LEU A 62 -0.08 -14.86 -22.38
C LEU A 62 -0.36 -13.75 -21.36
N ILE A 63 0.18 -13.88 -20.14
CA ILE A 63 0.03 -12.87 -19.09
C ILE A 63 1.34 -12.11 -18.88
N ARG A 64 1.31 -10.81 -19.10
CA ARG A 64 2.41 -9.89 -18.78
C ARG A 64 2.00 -8.89 -17.70
N ILE A 65 2.98 -8.39 -16.96
CA ILE A 65 2.81 -7.36 -15.93
C ILE A 65 3.65 -6.14 -16.30
N THR A 66 3.07 -4.94 -16.16
CA THR A 66 3.72 -3.65 -16.39
C THR A 66 3.50 -2.71 -15.20
N GLY A 67 4.44 -1.80 -14.97
CA GLY A 67 4.40 -0.82 -13.89
C GLY A 67 5.80 -0.30 -13.51
N PRO A 68 5.92 0.54 -12.46
CA PRO A 68 7.20 1.03 -11.98
C PRO A 68 8.17 -0.10 -11.63
N GLY A 69 9.44 0.12 -11.97
CA GLY A 69 10.50 -0.89 -11.82
C GLY A 69 10.50 -1.98 -12.91
N LEU A 70 9.53 -1.98 -13.83
CA LEU A 70 9.42 -2.94 -14.93
C LEU A 70 9.46 -2.22 -16.30
N PRO A 71 9.87 -2.92 -17.38
CA PRO A 71 9.76 -2.41 -18.74
C PRO A 71 8.34 -1.97 -19.13
N SER A 72 8.23 -0.94 -19.96
CA SER A 72 6.94 -0.43 -20.46
C SER A 72 6.16 -1.44 -21.31
N GLU A 73 6.88 -2.27 -22.08
CA GLU A 73 6.33 -3.40 -22.86
C GLU A 73 5.75 -4.52 -21.97
N GLY A 74 6.09 -4.51 -20.68
CA GLY A 74 5.77 -5.55 -19.72
C GLY A 74 6.77 -6.70 -19.72
N VAL A 75 6.65 -7.57 -18.73
CA VAL A 75 7.45 -8.79 -18.58
C VAL A 75 6.55 -9.97 -18.19
N PRO A 76 7.00 -11.22 -18.34
CA PRO A 76 6.24 -12.38 -17.88
C PRO A 76 5.89 -12.28 -16.39
N ALA A 77 4.62 -12.42 -16.03
CA ALA A 77 4.21 -12.39 -14.63
C ALA A 77 4.92 -13.45 -13.75
N ALA A 78 5.30 -14.61 -14.29
CA ALA A 78 6.04 -15.64 -13.57
C ALA A 78 7.55 -15.37 -13.43
N ASN A 79 8.10 -14.37 -14.14
CA ASN A 79 9.51 -14.02 -14.10
C ASN A 79 9.71 -12.54 -14.49
N LEU A 80 9.91 -11.69 -13.50
CA LEU A 80 10.09 -10.24 -13.70
C LEU A 80 11.47 -9.86 -14.26
N ASN A 81 12.37 -10.84 -14.38
CA ASN A 81 13.63 -10.75 -15.12
C ASN A 81 13.52 -11.29 -16.55
N GLY A 82 12.33 -11.75 -16.96
CA GLY A 82 12.08 -12.22 -18.31
C GLY A 82 12.21 -11.11 -19.36
N PRO A 83 12.29 -11.48 -20.64
CA PRO A 83 12.41 -10.53 -21.74
C PRO A 83 11.20 -9.59 -21.80
N ALA A 84 11.46 -8.33 -22.13
CA ALA A 84 10.41 -7.33 -22.31
C ALA A 84 9.44 -7.75 -23.43
N GLY A 85 8.15 -7.51 -23.24
CA GLY A 85 7.08 -7.89 -24.17
C GLY A 85 6.66 -9.36 -24.11
N ALA A 86 7.44 -10.23 -23.46
CA ALA A 86 7.05 -11.63 -23.29
C ALA A 86 5.97 -11.78 -22.20
N GLY A 87 5.16 -12.84 -22.33
CA GLY A 87 4.11 -13.19 -21.37
C GLY A 87 4.30 -14.58 -20.79
N THR A 88 3.72 -14.80 -19.61
CA THR A 88 3.60 -16.13 -18.99
C THR A 88 2.50 -16.91 -19.69
N PRO A 89 2.78 -18.09 -20.27
CA PRO A 89 1.76 -18.89 -20.92
C PRO A 89 0.83 -19.53 -19.89
N VAL A 90 -0.47 -19.38 -20.12
CA VAL A 90 -1.54 -19.95 -19.30
C VAL A 90 -2.45 -20.76 -20.19
N LYS A 91 -2.62 -22.03 -19.83
CA LYS A 91 -3.48 -22.95 -20.57
C LYS A 91 -4.94 -22.52 -20.45
N VAL A 92 -5.63 -22.52 -21.58
CA VAL A 92 -7.06 -22.28 -21.69
C VAL A 92 -7.80 -23.62 -21.69
N ASN A 93 -8.87 -23.71 -20.92
CA ASN A 93 -9.74 -24.87 -20.86
C ASN A 93 -10.61 -24.96 -22.12
N PRO A 94 -11.16 -26.15 -22.44
CA PRO A 94 -12.05 -26.31 -23.60
C PRO A 94 -13.30 -25.40 -23.59
N ASP A 95 -13.75 -24.97 -22.42
CA ASP A 95 -14.88 -24.03 -22.25
C ASP A 95 -14.47 -22.54 -22.40
N GLY A 96 -13.23 -22.30 -22.82
CA GLY A 96 -12.62 -20.98 -22.97
C GLY A 96 -12.25 -20.30 -21.66
N THR A 97 -12.39 -20.92 -20.49
CA THR A 97 -11.91 -20.34 -19.22
C THR A 97 -10.42 -20.55 -19.03
N TRP A 98 -9.78 -19.68 -18.26
CA TRP A 98 -8.42 -19.89 -17.79
C TRP A 98 -8.25 -19.35 -16.38
N LYS A 99 -7.22 -19.85 -15.68
CA LYS A 99 -6.89 -19.45 -14.32
C LYS A 99 -5.37 -19.41 -14.13
N TYR A 100 -4.88 -18.35 -13.51
CA TYR A 100 -3.48 -18.15 -13.17
C TYR A 100 -3.34 -17.76 -11.70
N THR A 101 -2.65 -18.57 -10.92
CA THR A 101 -2.33 -18.25 -9.51
C THR A 101 -0.96 -17.63 -9.46
N TRP A 102 -0.91 -16.34 -9.12
CA TRP A 102 0.31 -15.56 -9.06
C TRP A 102 0.79 -15.42 -7.62
N TYR A 103 1.97 -15.98 -7.33
CA TYR A 103 2.60 -15.89 -6.02
C TYR A 103 3.84 -15.00 -6.10
N SER A 104 3.67 -13.74 -5.71
CA SER A 104 4.66 -12.70 -5.98
C SER A 104 5.97 -12.86 -5.20
N SER A 105 6.05 -13.62 -4.11
CA SER A 105 7.34 -13.89 -3.44
C SER A 105 8.13 -15.06 -4.02
N GLY A 106 7.52 -15.87 -4.90
CA GLY A 106 8.15 -17.05 -5.49
C GLY A 106 8.79 -16.79 -6.87
N ILE A 107 8.67 -15.58 -7.40
CA ILE A 107 9.09 -15.26 -8.77
C ILE A 107 10.45 -14.54 -8.77
N PRO A 108 11.32 -14.80 -9.78
CA PRO A 108 12.53 -14.02 -9.94
C PRO A 108 12.21 -12.54 -10.25
N GLY A 109 12.99 -11.63 -9.68
CA GLY A 109 12.86 -10.19 -9.88
C GLY A 109 11.82 -9.50 -9.00
N THR A 110 11.33 -10.18 -7.95
CA THR A 110 10.34 -9.65 -6.98
C THR A 110 10.79 -8.33 -6.34
N GLU A 111 12.09 -8.14 -6.14
CA GLU A 111 12.69 -6.93 -5.59
C GLU A 111 12.42 -5.67 -6.41
N LYS A 112 12.08 -5.81 -7.71
CA LYS A 112 11.68 -4.72 -8.61
C LYS A 112 10.29 -4.17 -8.30
N LEU A 113 9.46 -4.94 -7.59
CA LEU A 113 8.11 -4.52 -7.23
C LEU A 113 8.16 -3.45 -6.13
N GLN A 114 7.26 -2.49 -6.27
CA GLN A 114 7.10 -1.33 -5.40
C GLN A 114 5.64 -1.18 -4.99
N THR A 115 5.34 -0.27 -4.06
CA THR A 115 3.96 0.10 -3.78
C THR A 115 3.36 0.84 -4.98
N TRP A 116 2.55 0.16 -5.78
CA TRP A 116 1.96 0.72 -6.99
C TRP A 116 0.76 -0.09 -7.50
N ARG A 117 -0.05 0.53 -8.37
CA ARG A 117 -1.08 -0.14 -9.15
C ARG A 117 -0.51 -0.72 -10.44
N TYR A 118 -0.14 -1.99 -10.43
CA TYR A 118 0.40 -2.70 -11.58
C TYR A 118 -0.71 -3.07 -12.57
N THR A 119 -0.37 -3.09 -13.86
CA THR A 119 -1.27 -3.52 -14.92
C THR A 119 -0.90 -4.92 -15.37
N PHE A 120 -1.86 -5.83 -15.30
CA PHE A 120 -1.76 -7.15 -15.89
C PHE A 120 -2.45 -7.12 -17.24
N VAL A 121 -1.78 -7.63 -18.27
CA VAL A 121 -2.31 -7.73 -19.62
C VAL A 121 -2.36 -9.20 -20.00
N ALA A 122 -3.56 -9.68 -20.32
CA ALA A 122 -3.77 -10.96 -20.97
C ALA A 122 -3.86 -10.72 -22.49
N THR A 123 -3.13 -11.51 -23.27
CA THR A 123 -3.12 -11.46 -24.74
C THR A 123 -3.28 -12.87 -25.29
N ASP A 124 -3.97 -13.05 -26.41
CA ASP A 124 -4.00 -14.33 -27.11
C ASP A 124 -2.66 -14.60 -27.81
N SER A 125 -2.15 -15.84 -27.75
CA SER A 125 -0.83 -16.15 -28.27
C SER A 125 -0.69 -16.03 -29.79
N LEU A 126 -1.78 -16.15 -30.55
CA LEU A 126 -1.76 -16.03 -32.02
C LEU A 126 -2.42 -14.73 -32.49
N GLN A 127 -3.40 -14.21 -31.75
CA GLN A 127 -4.07 -12.94 -32.04
C GLN A 127 -3.56 -11.85 -31.09
N THR A 128 -2.36 -11.35 -31.35
CA THR A 128 -1.68 -10.40 -30.45
C THR A 128 -2.36 -9.04 -30.33
N ASP A 129 -3.27 -8.71 -31.24
CA ASP A 129 -4.13 -7.53 -31.20
C ASP A 129 -5.29 -7.70 -30.20
N LYS A 130 -5.61 -8.94 -29.78
CA LYS A 130 -6.63 -9.23 -28.77
C LYS A 130 -5.98 -9.21 -27.40
N SER A 131 -6.34 -8.20 -26.60
CA SER A 131 -5.86 -8.07 -25.24
C SER A 131 -6.96 -7.64 -24.29
N ALA A 132 -6.81 -8.03 -23.03
CA ALA A 132 -7.61 -7.55 -21.92
C ALA A 132 -6.67 -7.15 -20.78
N THR A 133 -7.06 -6.14 -20.01
CA THR A 133 -6.23 -5.62 -18.92
C THR A 133 -7.00 -5.56 -17.62
N CYS A 134 -6.29 -5.77 -16.51
CA CYS A 134 -6.79 -5.44 -15.18
C CYS A 134 -5.67 -4.79 -14.36
N GLN A 135 -6.06 -3.97 -13.39
CA GLN A 135 -5.12 -3.30 -12.51
C GLN A 135 -5.22 -3.88 -11.10
N PHE A 136 -4.08 -4.12 -10.48
CA PHE A 136 -4.00 -4.65 -9.11
C PHE A 136 -3.05 -3.79 -8.28
N MET A 137 -3.54 -3.30 -7.13
CA MET A 137 -2.71 -2.53 -6.21
C MET A 137 -1.79 -3.46 -5.42
N LEU A 138 -0.49 -3.35 -5.64
CA LEU A 138 0.51 -4.00 -4.79
C LEU A 138 1.04 -3.00 -3.78
N LYS A 139 1.10 -3.39 -2.52
CA LYS A 139 1.76 -2.66 -1.46
C LYS A 139 3.03 -3.39 -1.08
N LYS A 140 4.17 -2.73 -1.22
CA LYS A 140 5.41 -3.20 -0.61
C LYS A 140 5.31 -2.85 0.87
N PRO A 141 5.33 -3.84 1.78
CA PRO A 141 5.15 -3.54 3.17
C PRO A 141 6.34 -2.74 3.71
N GLU A 142 6.07 -1.58 4.28
CA GLU A 142 7.04 -0.78 5.00
C GLU A 142 7.31 -1.41 6.36
N PHE A 143 8.56 -1.83 6.55
CA PHE A 143 9.09 -2.26 7.83
C PHE A 143 10.34 -1.45 8.12
N ARG A 144 10.41 -0.90 9.34
CA ARG A 144 11.63 -0.28 9.86
C ARG A 144 11.92 -0.85 11.23
N ILE A 145 13.19 -1.09 11.50
CA ILE A 145 13.69 -1.42 12.84
C ILE A 145 15.02 -0.70 13.04
N THR A 146 15.15 -0.03 14.17
CA THR A 146 16.36 0.63 14.61
C THR A 146 16.75 0.06 15.96
N ALA A 147 18.05 -0.19 16.12
CA ALA A 147 18.64 -0.54 17.40
C ALA A 147 19.33 0.70 17.98
N SER A 148 19.06 1.02 19.23
CA SER A 148 19.65 2.17 19.93
C SER A 148 19.97 1.81 21.37
N PRO A 149 21.21 2.04 21.86
CA PRO A 149 22.37 2.50 21.09
C PRO A 149 22.90 1.43 20.11
N ASN A 150 23.61 1.87 19.08
CA ASN A 150 24.32 1.00 18.14
C ASN A 150 25.54 1.76 17.60
N PRO A 151 26.79 1.39 17.97
CA PRO A 151 27.17 0.18 18.70
C PRO A 151 26.73 0.18 20.18
N VAL A 152 26.66 -1.01 20.77
CA VAL A 152 26.32 -1.25 22.18
C VAL A 152 27.43 -2.07 22.85
N THR A 153 27.76 -1.77 24.11
CA THR A 153 28.72 -2.58 24.87
C THR A 153 28.05 -3.77 25.52
N ILE A 154 28.82 -4.82 25.77
CA ILE A 154 28.35 -6.01 26.49
C ILE A 154 27.86 -5.59 27.87
N GLY A 155 26.72 -6.14 28.29
CA GLY A 155 26.12 -5.84 29.58
C GLY A 155 25.32 -4.54 29.61
N ASN A 156 25.14 -3.85 28.49
CA ASN A 156 24.25 -2.70 28.40
C ASN A 156 22.91 -3.07 27.72
N TYR A 157 21.91 -2.22 27.93
CA TYR A 157 20.63 -2.34 27.26
C TYR A 157 20.69 -1.80 25.84
N VAL A 158 19.98 -2.48 24.94
CA VAL A 158 19.63 -1.96 23.62
C VAL A 158 18.11 -1.96 23.48
N GLU A 159 17.57 -0.87 22.93
CA GLU A 159 16.18 -0.76 22.53
C GLU A 159 16.05 -0.98 21.03
N LEU A 160 15.15 -1.89 20.66
CA LEU A 160 14.70 -2.11 19.29
C LEU A 160 13.39 -1.35 19.10
N ASN A 161 13.44 -0.29 18.30
CA ASN A 161 12.26 0.46 17.90
C ASN A 161 11.89 0.08 16.47
N GLY A 162 10.64 -0.33 16.24
CA GLY A 162 10.22 -0.71 14.91
C GLY A 162 8.78 -0.41 14.57
N MET A 163 8.49 -0.56 13.28
CA MET A 163 7.15 -0.44 12.70
C MET A 163 6.94 -1.60 11.73
N ALA A 164 5.79 -2.25 11.88
CA ALA A 164 5.19 -3.16 10.94
C ALA A 164 3.93 -2.48 10.37
N GLU A 165 3.75 -2.43 9.06
CA GLU A 165 2.66 -1.68 8.41
C GLU A 165 1.21 -2.02 8.82
N THR A 166 1.00 -3.08 9.60
CA THR A 166 -0.32 -3.48 10.08
C THR A 166 -0.19 -4.04 11.49
N GLY A 167 -1.18 -3.72 12.35
CA GLY A 167 -1.32 -4.28 13.69
C GLY A 167 -1.47 -5.79 13.64
N GLY A 168 -0.34 -6.50 13.66
CA GLY A 168 -0.30 -7.89 14.08
C GLY A 168 -0.40 -7.96 15.60
N ASP A 169 -0.73 -9.12 16.15
CA ASP A 169 -0.78 -9.26 17.60
C ASP A 169 0.63 -9.27 18.23
N SER A 170 1.63 -9.70 17.45
CA SER A 170 3.02 -9.78 17.89
C SER A 170 4.03 -9.77 16.74
N ALA A 171 5.22 -9.29 17.05
CA ALA A 171 6.43 -9.36 16.23
C ALA A 171 7.40 -10.36 16.86
N LYS A 172 7.82 -11.37 16.09
CA LYS A 172 8.89 -12.29 16.46
C LYS A 172 10.24 -11.69 16.06
N ILE A 173 11.15 -11.56 17.02
CA ILE A 173 12.48 -10.97 16.83
C ILE A 173 13.51 -12.08 17.02
N ASP A 174 14.24 -12.43 15.97
CA ASP A 174 15.33 -13.42 16.00
C ASP A 174 16.68 -12.66 15.88
N ILE A 175 17.62 -12.87 16.79
CA ILE A 175 18.98 -12.32 16.71
C ILE A 175 19.93 -13.45 16.33
N SER A 176 20.65 -13.29 15.22
CA SER A 176 21.59 -14.28 14.72
C SER A 176 23.01 -13.74 14.58
N ASP A 177 24.00 -14.61 14.82
CA ASP A 177 25.40 -14.32 14.55
C ASP A 177 25.72 -14.29 13.03
N SER A 178 26.97 -14.01 12.68
CA SER A 178 27.44 -13.95 11.29
C SER A 178 27.33 -15.29 10.54
N SER A 179 27.23 -16.41 11.26
CA SER A 179 27.00 -17.74 10.67
C SER A 179 25.51 -18.02 10.40
N GLY A 180 24.62 -17.12 10.82
CA GLY A 180 23.17 -17.28 10.72
C GLY A 180 22.56 -18.12 11.85
N ARG A 181 23.36 -18.49 12.87
CA ARG A 181 22.84 -19.21 14.04
C ARG A 181 22.07 -18.24 14.92
N ILE A 182 20.81 -18.59 15.21
CA ILE A 182 19.95 -17.82 16.11
C ILE A 182 20.47 -17.99 17.54
N LEU A 183 20.84 -16.88 18.18
CA LEU A 183 21.28 -16.81 19.57
C LEU A 183 20.12 -16.50 20.50
N HIS A 184 19.24 -15.57 20.10
CA HIS A 184 18.08 -15.16 20.88
C HIS A 184 16.82 -15.08 20.02
N THR A 185 15.70 -15.40 20.66
CA THR A 185 14.36 -15.18 20.10
C THR A 185 13.50 -14.47 21.13
N TYR A 186 12.92 -13.36 20.71
CA TYR A 186 12.02 -12.55 21.51
C TYR A 186 10.68 -12.38 20.80
N THR A 187 9.68 -11.93 21.56
CA THR A 187 8.36 -11.57 21.03
C THR A 187 7.94 -10.26 21.66
N SER A 188 7.54 -9.29 20.83
CA SER A 188 7.04 -7.99 21.28
C SER A 188 5.62 -7.76 20.76
N PRO A 189 4.69 -7.24 21.58
CA PRO A 189 3.37 -6.85 21.09
C PRO A 189 3.50 -5.72 20.08
N VAL A 190 2.67 -5.75 19.04
CA VAL A 190 2.61 -4.69 18.03
C VAL A 190 1.34 -3.89 18.27
N SER A 191 1.45 -2.57 18.30
CA SER A 191 0.29 -1.70 18.47
C SER A 191 -0.66 -1.81 17.27
N SER A 192 -1.89 -1.32 17.42
CA SER A 192 -2.82 -1.21 16.28
C SER A 192 -2.29 -0.34 15.14
N SER A 193 -1.40 0.61 15.47
CA SER A 193 -0.69 1.44 14.49
C SER A 193 0.50 0.75 13.85
N GLY A 194 0.84 -0.47 14.27
CA GLY A 194 1.96 -1.23 13.74
C GLY A 194 3.29 -1.00 14.45
N SER A 195 3.35 -0.15 15.46
CA SER A 195 4.59 0.16 16.18
C SER A 195 4.90 -0.91 17.21
N PHE A 196 6.18 -1.23 17.41
CA PHE A 196 6.65 -2.04 18.53
C PHE A 196 7.95 -1.47 19.10
N SER A 197 8.15 -1.67 20.40
CA SER A 197 9.42 -1.45 21.07
C SER A 197 9.79 -2.70 21.88
N TYR A 198 11.06 -3.04 21.91
CA TYR A 198 11.56 -4.14 22.72
C TYR A 198 12.98 -3.84 23.20
N SER A 199 13.20 -3.91 24.52
CA SER A 199 14.51 -3.70 25.11
C SER A 199 15.03 -5.01 25.70
N PHE A 200 16.32 -5.29 25.47
CA PHE A 200 16.99 -6.45 26.05
C PHE A 200 18.42 -6.10 26.44
N HIS A 201 18.98 -6.95 27.30
CA HIS A 201 20.34 -6.82 27.78
C HIS A 201 21.29 -7.58 26.85
N VAL A 202 22.40 -6.96 26.46
CA VAL A 202 23.37 -7.58 25.56
C VAL A 202 24.28 -8.52 26.35
N ASP A 203 24.22 -9.81 26.06
CA ASP A 203 25.04 -10.88 26.66
C ASP A 203 25.94 -11.60 25.65
N MET A 204 25.85 -11.21 24.38
CA MET A 204 26.66 -11.73 23.27
C MET A 204 28.01 -11.00 23.17
N GLY A 205 29.05 -11.70 22.72
CA GLY A 205 30.40 -11.15 22.60
C GLY A 205 30.54 -10.06 21.52
N PRO A 206 31.69 -9.38 21.42
CA PRO A 206 31.89 -8.35 20.41
C PRO A 206 31.72 -8.92 18.99
N GLY A 207 31.00 -8.19 18.13
CA GLY A 207 30.69 -8.66 16.78
C GLY A 207 29.48 -7.97 16.15
N GLN A 208 29.19 -8.32 14.90
CA GLN A 208 27.97 -7.90 14.21
C GLN A 208 26.93 -9.00 14.25
N TYR A 209 25.70 -8.62 14.58
CA TYR A 209 24.55 -9.51 14.71
C TYR A 209 23.42 -9.01 13.82
N THR A 210 22.72 -9.95 13.17
CA THR A 210 21.54 -9.64 12.37
C THR A 210 20.30 -9.77 13.25
N VAL A 211 19.58 -8.66 13.43
CA VAL A 211 18.28 -8.64 14.12
C VAL A 211 17.20 -8.77 13.06
N THR A 212 16.45 -9.86 13.07
CA THR A 212 15.39 -10.15 12.10
C THR A 212 14.02 -10.10 12.77
N VAL A 213 13.07 -9.40 12.17
CA VAL A 213 11.69 -9.29 12.61
C VAL A 213 10.75 -9.98 11.62
N LYS A 214 9.85 -10.81 12.15
CA LYS A 214 8.79 -11.51 11.43
C LYS A 214 7.45 -11.19 12.08
N THR A 215 6.44 -10.91 11.28
CA THR A 215 5.05 -10.76 11.76
C THR A 215 4.18 -11.85 11.15
N PRO A 216 3.19 -12.40 11.86
CA PRO A 216 2.30 -13.43 11.30
C PRO A 216 1.58 -13.01 10.01
N LEU A 217 1.39 -11.70 9.84
CA LEU A 217 0.70 -11.10 8.69
C LEU A 217 1.54 -11.08 7.42
N HIS A 218 2.86 -11.21 7.52
CA HIS A 218 3.75 -11.12 6.36
C HIS A 218 4.71 -12.31 6.32
N LYS A 219 4.80 -12.96 5.15
CA LYS A 219 5.73 -14.08 4.94
C LYS A 219 7.20 -13.63 4.79
N THR A 220 7.43 -12.34 4.58
CA THR A 220 8.75 -11.75 4.41
C THR A 220 9.30 -11.26 5.75
N SER A 221 10.54 -11.62 6.06
CA SER A 221 11.27 -11.13 7.22
C SER A 221 12.14 -9.92 6.87
N PHE A 222 12.29 -8.98 7.81
CA PHE A 222 13.11 -7.78 7.65
C PHE A 222 14.14 -7.69 8.78
N GLY A 223 15.24 -6.97 8.61
CA GLY A 223 16.23 -6.89 9.67
C GLY A 223 17.15 -5.68 9.65
N THR A 224 17.89 -5.52 10.74
CA THR A 224 18.92 -4.50 10.94
C THR A 224 20.18 -5.14 11.54
N ILE A 225 21.29 -4.42 11.50
CA ILE A 225 22.56 -4.87 12.07
C ILE A 225 22.74 -4.24 13.44
N LEU A 226 23.00 -5.07 14.45
CA LEU A 226 23.45 -4.66 15.77
C LEU A 226 24.95 -4.90 15.88
N THR A 227 25.71 -3.88 16.25
CA THR A 227 27.14 -4.00 16.51
C THR A 227 27.38 -4.00 18.01
N VAL A 228 27.99 -5.07 18.51
CA VAL A 228 28.43 -5.19 19.89
C VAL A 228 29.92 -4.93 19.96
N VAL A 229 30.34 -4.05 20.86
CA VAL A 229 31.74 -3.66 21.07
C VAL A 229 32.20 -3.99 22.48
N ASP A 230 33.50 -4.21 22.65
CA ASP A 230 34.11 -4.29 23.97
C ASP A 230 34.15 -2.88 24.58
N GLU A 231 33.97 -2.78 25.90
CA GLU A 231 34.00 -1.51 26.64
C GLU A 231 35.34 -0.77 26.45
N ARG A 232 36.42 -1.53 26.18
CA ARG A 232 37.76 -1.00 25.89
C ARG A 232 37.88 -0.29 24.54
N ASP A 233 36.95 -0.55 23.62
CA ASP A 233 36.96 -0.01 22.25
C ASP A 233 35.96 1.15 22.07
N THR A 234 35.14 1.45 23.10
CA THR A 234 34.27 2.62 23.11
C THR A 234 35.07 3.88 23.47
N PRO A 235 35.02 4.96 22.66
CA PRO A 235 35.52 6.26 23.09
C PRO A 235 34.83 6.64 24.41
N PRO A 236 35.56 7.17 25.42
CA PRO A 236 34.94 7.59 26.67
C PRO A 236 33.79 8.53 26.36
N ALA A 237 32.62 8.24 26.91
CA ALA A 237 31.48 9.15 26.86
C ALA A 237 32.00 10.53 27.29
N ALA A 238 31.76 11.54 26.45
CA ALA A 238 32.12 12.91 26.77
C ALA A 238 31.60 13.22 28.20
N PRO A 239 32.43 13.78 29.10
CA PRO A 239 31.97 14.08 30.44
C PRO A 239 30.73 14.97 30.35
N ASP A 240 29.67 14.54 31.03
CA ASP A 240 28.45 15.30 31.23
C ASP A 240 28.85 16.71 31.71
N SER A 241 28.75 17.70 30.82
CA SER A 241 28.99 19.10 31.16
C SER A 241 27.76 19.63 31.89
N SER A 242 27.51 19.11 33.08
CA SER A 242 26.51 19.57 34.04
C SER A 242 27.19 20.05 35.34
N ALA A 243 28.27 20.81 35.20
CA ALA A 243 28.66 21.78 36.22
C ALA A 243 27.87 23.08 35.99
N GLN A 244 26.66 23.17 36.53
CA GLN A 244 25.98 24.46 36.68
C GLN A 244 26.76 25.32 37.67
N GLU A 245 27.38 26.40 37.18
CA GLU A 245 27.79 27.52 38.03
C GLU A 245 26.53 28.14 38.70
N PRO A 246 26.58 28.51 39.99
CA PRO A 246 25.45 29.14 40.67
C PRO A 246 25.28 30.57 40.14
N VAL A 247 24.16 30.82 39.45
CA VAL A 247 23.75 32.17 39.06
C VAL A 247 23.41 32.98 40.31
N THR A 248 24.24 33.99 40.59
CA THR A 248 23.97 35.02 41.62
C THR A 248 22.78 35.87 41.17
N VAL A 249 21.64 35.72 41.84
CA VAL A 249 20.45 36.57 41.65
C VAL A 249 20.61 37.85 42.46
N THR A 250 20.90 38.97 41.80
CA THR A 250 20.83 40.30 42.40
C THR A 250 19.37 40.70 42.63
N ARG A 251 18.97 40.75 43.91
CA ARG A 251 17.67 41.32 44.35
C ARG A 251 17.64 42.83 44.07
N ILE A 252 16.54 43.30 43.46
CA ILE A 252 16.12 44.70 43.50
C ILE A 252 15.02 44.82 44.58
N PRO A 253 15.11 45.78 45.53
CA PRO A 253 14.16 45.90 46.64
C PRO A 253 12.85 46.59 46.25
N THR A 254 11.77 46.11 46.87
CA THR A 254 10.42 46.72 46.94
C THR A 254 10.41 47.90 47.92
N PRO A 255 9.49 48.87 47.74
CA PRO A 255 8.74 49.44 48.88
C PRO A 255 7.23 49.30 48.66
N ASN A 256 6.49 48.56 49.52
CA ASN A 256 5.67 49.07 50.65
C ASN A 256 4.64 50.14 50.19
N GLU A 257 3.32 50.00 50.32
CA GLU A 257 2.52 49.78 51.55
C GLU A 257 1.08 49.26 51.27
N THR A 258 0.56 48.52 52.25
CA THR A 258 -0.82 48.05 52.56
C THR A 258 -1.65 49.24 53.12
N PRO A 259 -3.02 49.36 53.05
CA PRO A 259 -3.97 48.33 53.51
C PRO A 259 -5.35 48.20 52.82
N PRO A 260 -6.11 47.12 53.13
CA PRO A 260 -7.54 46.93 52.78
C PRO A 260 -8.43 47.61 53.85
N PRO A 261 -9.80 47.54 53.85
CA PRO A 261 -10.74 46.71 53.07
C PRO A 261 -11.97 47.49 52.54
N VAL A 262 -12.93 46.81 51.87
CA VAL A 262 -14.40 46.88 52.13
C VAL A 262 -15.15 45.92 51.19
N SER A 263 -16.01 45.10 51.81
CA SER A 263 -17.01 44.21 51.21
C SER A 263 -18.31 44.97 50.90
N LEU A 264 -19.06 44.58 49.85
CA LEU A 264 -20.54 44.40 49.86
C LEU A 264 -21.06 43.87 48.50
N ALA A 265 -22.02 42.96 48.57
CA ALA A 265 -22.67 42.19 47.49
C ALA A 265 -23.83 42.97 46.80
N PRO A 266 -24.89 42.31 46.27
CA PRO A 266 -25.04 41.62 44.98
C PRO A 266 -26.05 42.34 44.04
N GLY A 267 -26.03 42.08 42.72
CA GLY A 267 -27.15 42.52 41.88
C GLY A 267 -27.01 42.43 40.36
N GLN A 268 -27.88 41.59 39.77
CA GLN A 268 -28.58 41.78 38.48
C GLN A 268 -27.87 41.53 37.13
N THR A 269 -28.29 40.40 36.53
CA THR A 269 -28.84 40.25 35.15
C THR A 269 -28.38 41.20 34.05
N THR A 270 -27.83 40.63 32.97
CA THR A 270 -28.45 40.74 31.62
C THR A 270 -27.83 39.77 30.59
N ARG A 271 -28.73 38.96 30.02
CA ARG A 271 -28.83 38.32 28.70
C ARG A 271 -27.62 38.24 27.74
N SER A 272 -27.46 37.03 27.18
CA SER A 272 -26.81 36.68 25.91
C SER A 272 -27.25 37.53 24.71
N PRO A 273 -26.51 37.43 23.59
CA PRO A 273 -27.14 36.87 22.40
C PRO A 273 -26.37 35.70 21.78
N VAL A 274 -27.17 34.70 21.42
CA VAL A 274 -26.87 33.56 20.55
C VAL A 274 -26.67 34.07 19.12
N ALA A 275 -25.61 33.66 18.44
CA ALA A 275 -25.48 33.78 17.00
C ALA A 275 -25.95 32.49 16.31
N GLN A 276 -27.12 32.57 15.67
CA GLN A 276 -27.52 31.75 14.51
C GLN A 276 -26.64 32.18 13.33
N GLY A 277 -26.32 31.40 12.29
CA GLY A 277 -26.58 30.04 11.87
C GLY A 277 -26.09 29.95 10.41
N THR A 278 -25.96 28.76 9.83
CA THR A 278 -26.27 28.46 8.41
C THR A 278 -26.20 26.95 8.23
N ILE A 279 -27.34 26.35 7.95
CA ILE A 279 -27.52 24.94 7.55
C ILE A 279 -27.42 24.91 6.02
N LEU A 280 -26.53 24.08 5.48
CA LEU A 280 -26.49 23.77 4.05
C LEU A 280 -27.07 22.37 3.84
N ALA A 281 -28.28 22.31 3.26
CA ALA A 281 -28.93 21.07 2.85
C ALA A 281 -28.50 20.72 1.42
N GLY A 282 -27.91 19.52 1.25
CA GLY A 282 -27.58 18.94 -0.05
C GLY A 282 -28.35 17.63 -0.25
N LEU A 283 -29.20 17.62 -1.30
CA LEU A 283 -29.94 16.47 -1.85
C LEU A 283 -29.03 15.26 -2.15
N VAL A 284 -29.47 14.04 -1.81
CA VAL A 284 -29.26 12.86 -2.65
C VAL A 284 -30.49 11.96 -2.65
N THR A 285 -31.09 11.84 -3.83
CA THR A 285 -32.17 10.92 -4.19
C THR A 285 -31.57 9.56 -4.54
N GLY A 286 -32.04 8.48 -3.91
CA GLY A 286 -31.57 7.11 -4.19
C GLY A 286 -32.71 6.11 -4.12
N MET A 287 -33.30 5.83 -5.28
CA MET A 287 -34.40 4.91 -5.54
C MET A 287 -33.89 3.45 -5.41
N VAL A 288 -34.44 2.66 -4.48
CA VAL A 288 -34.22 1.20 -4.42
C VAL A 288 -35.41 0.50 -5.05
N MET A 289 -35.20 -0.04 -6.25
CA MET A 289 -36.12 -0.97 -6.91
C MET A 289 -35.73 -2.40 -6.55
N ALA A 290 -36.68 -3.12 -5.96
CA ALA A 290 -36.63 -4.54 -5.72
C ALA A 290 -36.62 -5.32 -7.04
N SER A 291 -35.82 -6.38 -7.11
CA SER A 291 -36.14 -7.53 -7.97
C SER A 291 -35.72 -8.81 -7.26
N LEU A 292 -36.73 -9.46 -6.68
CA LEU A 292 -36.75 -10.91 -6.51
C LEU A 292 -36.82 -11.53 -7.91
N PHE A 293 -36.00 -12.55 -8.19
CA PHE A 293 -36.48 -13.69 -8.97
C PHE A 293 -35.72 -14.96 -8.56
N ARG A 294 -36.52 -15.92 -8.06
CA ARG A 294 -36.20 -17.34 -7.95
C ARG A 294 -35.97 -17.93 -9.35
N ARG A 295 -35.05 -18.88 -9.45
CA ARG A 295 -35.31 -20.23 -9.97
C ARG A 295 -34.38 -21.20 -9.29
#